data_AF-A0A822IIF7-F1
#
_entry.id   AF-A0A822IIF7-F1
#
_cell.length_a   1.000
_cell.length_b   1.000
_cell.length_c   1.000
_cell.angle_alpha   90.00
_cell.angle_beta   90.00
_cell.angle_gamma   90.00
#
_symmetry.space_group_name_H-M   'P 1'
#
loop_
_entity.id
_entity.type
_entity.pdbx_description
1 polymer ?
#
loop_
_entity_poly.entity_id
_entity_poly.type
_entity_poly.pdbx_seq_one_letter_code
_entity_poly.pdbx_strand_id
1 'polypeptide(L)' 'MNLIRTEQIQIEGTDELSSLCHLSKNLWNEANYLIRQEFFMNGNWIRSNTLAATLKTSENYKNLNAQTAQQILKVLGV' A
#
# COMPACT_ATOMS: atom_id res chain seq x y z
N MET A 1 -14.64 -21.40 25.14
CA MET A 1 -13.91 -20.85 23.98
C MET A 1 -14.80 -19.79 23.35
N ASN A 2 -14.45 -18.50 23.46
CA ASN A 2 -15.23 -17.41 22.87
C ASN A 2 -14.87 -17.28 21.39
N LEU A 3 -15.79 -17.64 20.50
CA LEU A 3 -15.67 -17.37 19.08
C LEU A 3 -15.98 -15.89 18.84
N ILE A 4 -14.96 -15.07 18.59
CA ILE A 4 -15.16 -13.75 18.00
C ILE A 4 -15.47 -13.99 16.53
N ARG A 5 -16.76 -14.01 16.17
CA ARG A 5 -17.16 -13.99 14.76
C ARG A 5 -16.86 -12.59 14.23
N THR A 6 -15.77 -12.45 13.48
CA THR A 6 -15.64 -11.33 12.54
C THR A 6 -16.64 -11.58 11.42
N GLU A 7 -17.60 -10.67 11.25
CA GLU A 7 -18.55 -10.74 10.14
C GLU A 7 -17.79 -10.78 8.81
N GLN A 8 -18.11 -11.75 7.96
CA GLN A 8 -17.58 -11.82 6.60
C GLN A 8 -18.61 -11.20 5.66
N ILE A 9 -18.26 -10.09 5.04
CA ILE A 9 -19.08 -9.44 4.02
C ILE A 9 -18.54 -9.88 2.65
N GLN A 10 -19.36 -10.63 1.90
CA GLN A 10 -19.08 -10.95 0.51
C GLN A 10 -19.84 -9.96 -0.36
N ILE A 11 -19.13 -9.27 -1.24
CA ILE A 11 -19.68 -8.30 -2.18
C ILE A 11 -19.34 -8.82 -3.57
N GLU A 12 -20.25 -8.65 -4.53
CA GLU A 12 -19.95 -8.95 -5.93
C GLU A 12 -18.78 -8.09 -6.41
N GLY A 13 -17.87 -8.71 -7.16
CA GLY A 13 -16.73 -7.99 -7.73
C GLY A 13 -17.19 -7.01 -8.80
N THR A 14 -16.71 -5.78 -8.73
CA THR A 14 -16.92 -4.77 -9.77
C THR A 14 -15.58 -4.44 -10.44
N ASP A 15 -15.64 -3.95 -11.69
CA ASP A 15 -14.45 -3.49 -12.41
C ASP A 15 -13.70 -2.39 -11.64
N GLU A 16 -14.45 -1.52 -10.95
CA GLU A 16 -13.89 -0.46 -10.11
C GLU A 16 -13.12 -1.03 -8.92
N LEU A 17 -13.68 -2.00 -8.19
CA LEU A 17 -13.00 -2.68 -7.09
C LEU A 17 -11.75 -3.40 -7.58
N SER A 18 -11.84 -4.10 -8.72
CA SER A 18 -10.71 -4.77 -9.35
C SER A 18 -9.58 -3.78 -9.67
N SER A 19 -9.92 -2.65 -10.30
CA SER A 19 -8.97 -1.58 -10.61
C SER A 19 -8.28 -1.03 -9.37
N LEU A 20 -9.04 -0.74 -8.30
CA LEU A 20 -8.49 -0.28 -7.02
C LEU A 20 -7.56 -1.32 -6.38
N CYS A 21 -7.89 -2.61 -6.45
CA CYS A 21 -7.03 -3.69 -5.98
C CYS A 21 -5.71 -3.75 -6.76
N HIS A 22 -5.76 -3.62 -8.09
CA HIS A 22 -4.57 -3.59 -8.94
C HIS A 22 -3.67 -2.38 -8.64
N LEU A 23 -4.24 -1.19 -8.54
CA LEU A 23 -3.51 0.02 -8.16
C LEU A 23 -2.86 -0.11 -6.77
N SER A 24 -3.60 -0.66 -5.80
CA SER A 24 -3.10 -0.88 -4.44
C SER A 24 -1.91 -1.84 -4.42
N LYS A 25 -2.01 -2.95 -5.15
CA LYS A 25 -0.91 -3.92 -5.33
C LYS A 25 0.30 -3.27 -5.99
N ASN A 26 0.09 -2.44 -7.01
CA ASN A 26 1.19 -1.80 -7.73
C ASN A 26 1.92 -0.79 -6.84
N LEU A 27 1.19 0.04 -6.10
CA LEU A 27 1.79 0.97 -5.13
C LEU A 27 2.58 0.22 -4.05
N TRP A 28 2.05 -0.90 -3.54
CA TRP A 28 2.75 -1.74 -2.57
C TRP A 28 4.08 -2.27 -3.13
N ASN A 29 4.05 -2.80 -4.36
CA ASN A 29 5.25 -3.33 -5.01
C ASN A 29 6.30 -2.25 -5.27
N GLU A 30 5.87 -1.07 -5.71
CA GLU A 30 6.74 0.08 -5.95
C GLU A 30 7.44 0.53 -4.67
N ALA A 31 6.68 0.69 -3.58
CA ALA A 31 7.22 1.04 -2.28
C ALA A 31 8.15 -0.03 -1.69
N ASN A 32 7.77 -1.31 -1.80
CA ASN A 32 8.61 -2.42 -1.33
C ASN A 32 9.93 -2.50 -2.10
N TYR A 33 9.90 -2.23 -3.41
CA TYR A 33 11.12 -2.14 -4.20
C TYR A 33 12.06 -1.05 -3.67
N LEU A 34 11.55 0.15 -3.41
CA LEU A 34 12.34 1.26 -2.85
C LEU A 34 12.94 0.92 -1.48
N ILE A 35 12.15 0.35 -0.58
CA ILE A 35 12.63 -0.09 0.74
C ILE A 35 13.78 -1.09 0.59
N ARG A 36 13.60 -2.11 -0.26
CA ARG A 36 14.62 -3.15 -0.46
C ARG A 36 15.89 -2.59 -1.09
N GLN A 37 15.77 -1.68 -2.05
CA GLN A 37 16.93 -1.01 -2.66
C GLN A 37 17.74 -0.25 -1.60
N GLU A 38 17.08 0.59 -0.80
CA GLU A 38 17.74 1.36 0.26
C GLU A 38 18.37 0.46 1.33
N PHE A 39 17.66 -0.61 1.71
CA PHE A 39 18.16 -1.54 2.71
C PHE A 39 19.41 -2.28 2.24
N PHE A 40 19.43 -2.77 0.99
CA PHE A 40 20.59 -3.51 0.49
C PHE A 40 21.78 -2.60 0.16
N MET A 41 21.54 -1.36 -0.24
CA MET A 41 22.61 -0.40 -0.56
C MET A 41 23.21 0.24 0.69
N ASN A 42 22.36 0.64 1.64
CA ASN A 42 22.75 1.53 2.74
C ASN A 42 22.45 0.96 4.13
N GLY A 43 21.76 -0.19 4.23
CA GLY A 43 21.36 -0.80 5.50
C GLY A 43 20.20 -0.09 6.21
N ASN A 44 19.57 0.90 5.56
CA ASN A 44 18.52 1.72 6.15
C ASN A 44 17.11 1.21 5.83
N TRP A 45 16.16 1.48 6.72
CA TRP A 45 14.73 1.29 6.46
C TRP A 45 14.05 2.63 6.19
N ILE A 46 13.28 2.72 5.10
CA ILE A 46 12.57 3.95 4.75
C ILE A 46 11.28 4.05 5.58
N ARG A 47 11.08 5.21 6.22
CA ARG A 47 9.85 5.50 6.99
C ARG A 47 8.66 5.75 6.06
N SER A 48 7.47 5.41 6.53
CA SER A 48 6.21 5.57 5.79
C SER A 48 5.97 7.01 5.26
N ASN A 49 6.27 8.03 6.07
CA ASN A 49 6.16 9.44 5.64
C ASN A 49 7.11 9.80 4.49
N THR A 50 8.33 9.26 4.51
CA THR A 50 9.31 9.47 3.44
C THR A 50 8.86 8.76 2.17
N LEU A 51 8.40 7.51 2.26
CA LEU A 51 7.81 6.80 1.13
C LEU A 51 6.63 7.57 0.51
N ALA A 52 5.74 8.11 1.35
CA ALA A 52 4.60 8.88 0.88
C ALA A 52 5.05 10.16 0.16
N ALA A 53 6.07 10.85 0.65
CA ALA A 53 6.63 12.02 -0.02
C ALA A 53 7.28 11.66 -1.37
N THR A 54 8.05 10.57 -1.43
CA THR A 54 8.71 10.08 -2.65
C THR A 54 7.71 9.63 -3.70
N LEU A 55 6.68 8.87 -3.30
CA LEU A 55 5.72 8.27 -4.22
C LEU A 55 4.53 9.18 -4.55
N LYS A 56 4.41 10.36 -3.94
CA LYS A 56 3.29 11.29 -4.14
C LYS A 56 3.04 11.64 -5.61
N THR A 57 4.09 11.63 -6.42
CA THR A 57 4.02 11.94 -7.86
C THR A 57 3.85 10.71 -8.76
N SER A 58 4.00 9.50 -8.21
CA SER A 58 3.83 8.24 -8.94
C SER A 58 2.38 8.09 -9.43
N GLU A 59 2.23 7.39 -10.55
CA GLU A 59 0.92 7.12 -11.14
C GLU A 59 0.06 6.25 -10.20
N ASN A 60 0.66 5.23 -9.57
CA ASN A 60 -0.03 4.36 -8.63
C ASN A 60 -0.57 5.11 -7.42
N TYR A 61 0.19 6.09 -6.89
CA TYR A 61 -0.26 6.91 -5.77
C TYR A 61 -1.35 7.90 -6.19
N LYS A 62 -1.19 8.57 -7.33
CA LYS A 62 -2.14 9.59 -7.83
C LYS A 62 -3.50 9.02 -8.20
N ASN A 63 -3.53 7.80 -8.73
CA ASN A 63 -4.77 7.13 -9.14
C ASN A 63 -5.53 6.51 -7.97
N LEU A 64 -4.95 6.49 -6.77
CA LEU A 64 -5.62 6.10 -5.54
C LEU A 64 -6.07 7.33 -4.75
N ASN A 65 -7.09 7.16 -3.92
CA ASN A 65 -7.39 8.14 -2.89
C ASN A 65 -6.15 8.30 -1.97
N ALA A 66 -5.80 9.55 -1.65
CA ALA A 66 -4.62 9.86 -0.85
C ALA A 66 -4.59 9.14 0.51
N GLN A 67 -5.74 8.97 1.18
CA GLN A 67 -5.82 8.26 2.45
C GLN A 67 -5.52 6.77 2.27
N THR A 68 -6.10 6.14 1.25
CA THR A 68 -5.84 4.73 0.91
C THR A 68 -4.37 4.50 0.56
N ALA A 69 -3.80 5.36 -0.29
CA ALA A 69 -2.38 5.29 -0.65
C ALA A 69 -1.47 5.42 0.58
N GLN A 70 -1.74 6.38 1.47
CA GLN A 70 -0.99 6.53 2.72
C GLN A 70 -1.11 5.30 3.62
N GLN A 71 -2.30 4.70 3.72
CA GLN A 71 -2.50 3.53 4.56
C GLN A 71 -1.72 2.32 4.03
N ILE A 72 -1.68 2.10 2.71
CA ILE A 72 -0.86 1.06 2.08
C ILE A 72 0.61 1.23 2.48
N LEU A 73 1.14 2.46 2.38
CA LEU A 73 2.54 2.74 2.74
C LEU A 73 2.82 2.61 4.24
N LYS A 74 1.84 2.90 5.10
CA LYS A 74 1.96 2.69 6.56
C LYS A 74 1.99 1.22 6.95
N VAL A 75 1.32 0.34 6.19
CA VAL A 75 1.37 -1.11 6.44
C VAL A 75 2.72 -1.71 6.01
N LEU A 76 3.38 -1.11 5.02
CA LEU A 76 4.74 -1.46 4.57
C LEU A 76 5.85 -0.93 5.48
N GLY A 77 5.74 0.34 5.85
CA GLY A 77 6.75 1.08 6.59
C GLY A 77 6.60 0.93 8.10
N VAL A 78 7.63 1.39 8.81
CA VAL A 78 7.56 1.67 10.25
C VAL A 78 7.25 3.16 10.47
#